data_AF-A0A1J5JKK4-F1
#
_entry.id   AF-A0A1J5JKK4-F1
#
_cell.length_a   1.000
_cell.length_b   1.000
_cell.length_c   1.000
_cell.angle_alpha   90.00
_cell.angle_beta   90.00
_cell.angle_gamma   90.00
#
_symmetry.space_group_name_H-M   'P 1'
#
loop_
_entity.id
_entity.type
_entity.pdbx_description
1 polymer ?
#
loop_
_entity_poly.entity_id
_entity_poly.type
_entity_poly.pdbx_seq_one_letter_code
_entity_poly.pdbx_strand_id
1 'polypeptide(L)'
;MEWAQHFVEHYGYWAVFIWTFIEGESVFIAAAALAAVHIMDPWKVIIVAACGAFMGHMVFFWLGRWKGMQLILSVPVLARHYPKANLILDKYAHWSIFIFQYLYGTRIVAAILFGCSSIEFWRFFLLQIVNCISWAFIIYAVGHALGTAGMAIMDRFGLVGLFVVLGAAALTALVCYWRFGHHHFMHHFGRDNKN
;
A
#
# COMPACT_ATOMS: atom_id res chain seq x y z
N MET A 1 30.40 -10.15 -5.63
CA MET A 1 29.24 -9.24 -5.65
C MET A 1 28.17 -9.67 -6.66
N GLU A 2 28.55 -10.39 -7.73
CA GLU A 2 27.61 -10.92 -8.75
C GLU A 2 26.53 -11.86 -8.23
N TRP A 3 26.82 -12.69 -7.21
CA TRP A 3 25.82 -13.61 -6.63
C TRP A 3 24.59 -12.89 -6.06
N ALA A 4 24.79 -11.69 -5.50
CA ALA A 4 23.74 -10.90 -4.86
C ALA A 4 22.87 -10.21 -5.91
N GLN A 5 23.49 -9.73 -7.00
CA GLN A 5 22.77 -9.19 -8.16
C GLN A 5 21.91 -10.26 -8.81
N HIS A 6 22.46 -11.45 -9.08
CA HIS A 6 21.69 -12.56 -9.65
C HIS A 6 20.55 -13.04 -8.74
N PHE A 7 20.75 -13.04 -7.42
CA PHE A 7 19.69 -13.36 -6.46
C PHE A 7 18.56 -12.31 -6.50
N VAL A 8 18.89 -11.02 -6.52
CA VAL A 8 17.91 -9.93 -6.60
C VAL A 8 17.19 -9.92 -7.96
N GLU A 9 17.90 -10.18 -9.05
CA GLU A 9 17.30 -10.27 -10.39
C GLU A 9 16.34 -11.45 -10.52
N HIS A 10 16.57 -12.55 -9.79
CA HIS A 10 15.69 -13.71 -9.87
C HIS A 10 14.55 -13.67 -8.85
N TYR A 11 14.84 -13.38 -7.59
CA TYR A 11 13.87 -13.41 -6.48
C TYR A 11 13.28 -12.05 -6.15
N GLY A 12 13.93 -10.95 -6.54
CA GLY A 12 13.46 -9.60 -6.24
C GLY A 12 12.12 -9.28 -6.90
N TYR A 13 11.91 -9.67 -8.16
CA TYR A 13 10.62 -9.47 -8.81
C TYR A 13 9.50 -10.30 -8.16
N TRP A 14 9.79 -11.55 -7.76
CA TRP A 14 8.82 -12.36 -7.02
C TRP A 14 8.48 -11.75 -5.65
N ALA A 15 9.49 -11.23 -4.95
CA ALA A 15 9.28 -10.53 -3.69
C ALA A 15 8.39 -9.28 -3.89
N VAL A 16 8.64 -8.50 -4.95
CA VAL A 16 7.78 -7.36 -5.32
C VAL A 16 6.36 -7.84 -5.58
N PHE A 17 6.16 -8.86 -6.41
CA PHE A 17 4.84 -9.38 -6.75
C PHE A 17 4.05 -9.83 -5.51
N ILE A 18 4.65 -10.68 -4.67
CA ILE A 18 4.00 -11.26 -3.49
C ILE A 18 3.71 -10.17 -2.46
N TRP A 19 4.66 -9.24 -2.27
CA TRP A 19 4.48 -8.17 -1.31
C TRP A 19 3.40 -7.19 -1.77
N THR A 20 3.44 -6.74 -3.03
CA THR A 20 2.41 -5.84 -3.58
C THR A 20 1.03 -6.50 -3.65
N PHE A 21 0.96 -7.84 -3.75
CA PHE A 21 -0.28 -8.59 -3.63
C PHE A 21 -0.90 -8.48 -2.23
N ILE A 22 -0.10 -8.57 -1.17
CA ILE A 22 -0.61 -8.53 0.22
C ILE A 22 -0.92 -7.08 0.63
N GLU A 23 0.10 -6.23 0.82
CA GLU A 23 -0.11 -4.83 1.23
C GLU A 23 1.06 -3.89 0.92
N GLY A 24 1.93 -4.33 0.02
CA GLY A 24 3.33 -4.00 0.11
C GLY A 24 3.86 -2.83 -0.71
N GLU A 25 3.68 -1.60 -0.23
CA GLU A 25 4.41 -0.44 -0.77
C GLU A 25 5.91 -0.53 -0.49
N SER A 26 6.29 -1.05 0.67
CA SER A 26 7.67 -1.00 1.17
C SER A 26 8.68 -1.73 0.28
N VAL A 27 8.41 -2.99 -0.07
CA VAL A 27 9.30 -3.77 -0.96
C VAL A 27 9.32 -3.18 -2.37
N PHE A 28 8.20 -2.62 -2.83
CA PHE A 28 8.16 -1.97 -4.13
C PHE A 28 8.97 -0.67 -4.15
N ILE A 29 8.89 0.16 -3.11
CA ILE A 29 9.74 1.36 -2.94
C ILE A 29 11.22 0.96 -2.94
N ALA A 30 11.58 -0.10 -2.21
CA ALA A 30 12.95 -0.61 -2.20
C ALA A 30 13.39 -1.09 -3.59
N ALA A 31 12.55 -1.83 -4.31
CA ALA A 31 12.85 -2.28 -5.67
C ALA A 31 12.95 -1.11 -6.67
N ALA A 32 12.13 -0.07 -6.52
CA ALA A 32 12.23 1.15 -7.32
C ALA A 32 13.52 1.93 -7.03
N ALA A 33 13.98 1.96 -5.77
CA ALA A 33 15.27 2.52 -5.41
C ALA A 33 16.43 1.70 -6.01
N LEU A 34 16.34 0.38 -6.03
CA LEU A 34 17.31 -0.50 -6.70
C LEU A 34 17.31 -0.32 -8.23
N ALA A 35 16.15 -0.07 -8.82
CA ALA A 35 16.02 0.23 -10.24
C ALA A 35 16.68 1.58 -10.59
N ALA A 36 16.60 2.57 -9.69
CA ALA A 36 17.25 3.87 -9.86
C ALA A 36 18.78 3.79 -9.95
N VAL A 37 19.36 2.75 -9.37
CA VAL A 37 20.81 2.47 -9.39
C VAL A 37 21.18 1.37 -10.38
N HIS A 38 20.29 1.07 -11.33
CA HIS A 38 20.46 0.10 -12.41
C HIS A 38 20.67 -1.36 -11.97
N ILE A 39 20.26 -1.73 -10.75
CA ILE A 39 20.29 -3.12 -10.27
C ILE A 39 19.06 -3.92 -10.74
N MET A 40 17.93 -3.24 -10.96
CA MET A 40 16.70 -3.85 -11.47
C MET A 40 16.18 -3.08 -12.68
N ASP A 41 15.44 -3.76 -13.55
CA ASP A 41 14.82 -3.11 -14.70
C ASP A 41 13.56 -2.32 -14.26
N PRO A 42 13.51 -1.00 -14.51
CA PRO A 42 12.39 -0.13 -14.16
C PRO A 42 11.02 -0.68 -14.57
N TRP A 43 10.90 -1.11 -15.82
CA TRP A 43 9.64 -1.52 -16.40
C TRP A 43 9.16 -2.85 -15.83
N LYS A 44 10.07 -3.81 -15.64
CA LYS A 44 9.75 -5.07 -14.96
C LYS A 44 9.26 -4.82 -13.55
N VAL A 45 9.91 -3.96 -12.77
CA VAL A 45 9.46 -3.65 -11.40
C VAL A 45 8.05 -3.03 -11.42
N ILE A 46 7.78 -2.04 -12.28
CA ILE A 46 6.46 -1.40 -12.38
C ILE A 46 5.38 -2.40 -12.77
N ILE A 47 5.62 -3.20 -13.81
CA ILE A 47 4.64 -4.18 -14.32
C ILE A 47 4.34 -5.23 -13.26
N VAL A 48 5.38 -5.80 -12.64
CA VAL A 48 5.23 -6.84 -11.62
C VAL A 48 4.51 -6.30 -10.39
N ALA A 49 4.84 -5.08 -9.95
CA ALA A 49 4.15 -4.42 -8.84
C ALA A 49 2.67 -4.17 -9.15
N ALA A 50 2.36 -3.63 -10.33
CA ALA A 50 1.00 -3.37 -10.77
C ALA A 50 0.18 -4.67 -10.87
N CYS A 51 0.75 -5.74 -11.43
CA CYS A 51 0.12 -7.05 -11.51
C CYS A 51 -0.16 -7.65 -10.13
N GLY A 52 0.83 -7.61 -9.21
CA GLY A 52 0.66 -8.11 -7.85
C GLY A 52 -0.45 -7.38 -7.12
N ALA A 53 -0.43 -6.04 -7.12
CA ALA A 53 -1.49 -5.21 -6.53
C ALA A 53 -2.86 -5.51 -7.15
N PHE A 54 -2.95 -5.55 -8.48
CA PHE A 54 -4.19 -5.85 -9.20
C PHE A 54 -4.77 -7.22 -8.81
N MET A 55 -3.94 -8.26 -8.80
CA MET A 55 -4.37 -9.60 -8.43
C MET A 55 -4.83 -9.66 -6.97
N GLY A 56 -4.13 -8.98 -6.06
CA GLY A 56 -4.55 -8.85 -4.67
C GLY A 56 -5.95 -8.25 -4.57
N HIS A 57 -6.18 -7.12 -5.24
CA HIS A 57 -7.49 -6.46 -5.27
C HIS A 57 -8.59 -7.36 -5.83
N MET A 58 -8.32 -8.11 -6.89
CA MET A 58 -9.29 -9.05 -7.46
C MET A 58 -9.64 -10.19 -6.48
N VAL A 59 -8.65 -10.74 -5.79
CA VAL A 59 -8.87 -11.77 -4.77
C VAL A 59 -9.72 -11.23 -3.62
N PHE A 60 -9.38 -10.06 -3.07
CA PHE A 60 -10.15 -9.46 -1.97
C PHE A 60 -11.55 -9.02 -2.39
N PHE A 61 -11.73 -8.53 -3.62
CA PHE A 61 -13.04 -8.24 -4.19
C PHE A 61 -13.90 -9.51 -4.30
N TRP A 62 -13.32 -10.61 -4.78
CA TRP A 62 -14.02 -11.88 -4.89
C TRP A 62 -14.37 -12.48 -3.52
N LEU A 63 -13.46 -12.36 -2.54
CA LEU A 63 -13.73 -12.73 -1.15
C LEU A 63 -14.89 -11.89 -0.58
N GLY A 64 -14.92 -10.59 -0.90
CA GLY A 64 -16.02 -9.69 -0.56
C GLY A 64 -17.37 -10.14 -1.15
N ARG A 65 -17.38 -10.55 -2.42
CA ARG A 65 -18.56 -11.07 -3.14
C ARG A 65 -19.09 -12.37 -2.54
N TRP A 66 -18.21 -13.29 -2.14
CA TRP A 66 -18.63 -14.61 -1.68
C TRP A 66 -19.06 -14.63 -0.21
N LYS A 67 -18.21 -14.11 0.69
CA LYS A 67 -18.44 -14.15 2.15
C LYS A 67 -18.15 -12.82 2.85
N GLY A 68 -18.04 -11.73 2.11
CA GLY A 68 -17.65 -10.43 2.68
C GLY A 68 -18.61 -9.92 3.75
N MET A 69 -19.93 -10.11 3.59
CA MET A 69 -20.89 -9.70 4.62
C MET A 69 -20.69 -10.46 5.94
N GLN A 70 -20.37 -11.76 5.90
CA GLN A 70 -20.07 -12.55 7.09
C GLN A 70 -18.77 -12.05 7.77
N LEU A 71 -17.75 -11.72 6.98
CA LEU A 71 -16.50 -11.14 7.47
C LEU A 71 -16.72 -9.75 8.11
N ILE A 72 -17.49 -8.88 7.45
CA ILE A 72 -17.80 -7.53 7.95
C ILE A 72 -18.59 -7.59 9.24
N LEU A 73 -19.61 -8.46 9.32
CA LEU A 73 -20.43 -8.63 10.51
C LEU A 73 -19.65 -9.29 11.66
N SER A 74 -18.62 -10.08 11.37
CA SER A 74 -17.75 -10.67 12.40
C SER A 74 -16.84 -9.65 13.10
N VAL A 75 -16.62 -8.47 12.50
CA VAL A 75 -15.75 -7.41 13.05
C VAL A 75 -16.62 -6.22 13.49
N PRO A 76 -16.80 -5.96 14.81
CA PRO A 76 -17.74 -4.95 15.31
C PRO A 76 -17.53 -3.54 14.76
N VAL A 77 -16.27 -3.14 14.60
CA VAL A 77 -15.91 -1.83 14.03
C VAL A 77 -16.34 -1.72 12.58
N LEU A 78 -16.17 -2.79 11.80
CA LEU A 78 -16.50 -2.83 10.38
C LEU A 78 -18.01 -2.86 10.18
N ALA A 79 -18.72 -3.69 10.94
CA ALA A 79 -20.19 -3.74 10.95
C ALA A 79 -20.83 -2.37 11.26
N ARG A 80 -20.27 -1.61 12.22
CA ARG A 80 -20.79 -0.29 12.60
C ARG A 80 -20.65 0.75 11.48
N HIS A 81 -19.56 0.70 10.72
CA HIS A 81 -19.27 1.70 9.69
C HIS A 81 -19.74 1.29 8.29
N TYR A 82 -19.98 -0.01 8.08
CA TYR A 82 -20.39 -0.58 6.80
C TYR A 82 -21.58 0.14 6.14
N PRO A 83 -22.72 0.43 6.82
CA PRO A 83 -23.85 1.07 6.16
C PRO A 83 -23.52 2.45 5.59
N LYS A 84 -22.72 3.24 6.32
CA LYS A 84 -22.26 4.56 5.88
C LYS A 84 -21.26 4.44 4.72
N ALA A 85 -20.31 3.52 4.84
CA ALA A 85 -19.35 3.24 3.79
C ALA A 85 -20.06 2.79 2.51
N ASN A 86 -20.96 1.81 2.59
CA ASN A 86 -21.69 1.30 1.44
C ASN A 86 -22.48 2.39 0.71
N LEU A 87 -23.12 3.31 1.43
CA LEU A 87 -23.87 4.42 0.82
C LEU A 87 -22.97 5.39 0.04
N ILE A 88 -21.75 5.62 0.51
CA ILE A 88 -20.73 6.42 -0.20
C ILE A 88 -20.17 5.64 -1.40
N LEU A 89 -19.87 4.35 -1.22
CA LEU A 89 -19.33 3.48 -2.27
C LEU A 89 -20.32 3.31 -3.42
N ASP A 90 -21.62 3.16 -3.14
CA ASP A 90 -22.66 3.06 -4.17
C ASP A 90 -22.85 4.40 -4.89
N LYS A 91 -22.85 5.54 -4.15
CA LYS A 91 -23.05 6.88 -4.73
C LYS A 91 -21.85 7.37 -5.56
N TYR A 92 -20.63 7.08 -5.12
CA TYR A 92 -19.38 7.54 -5.73
C TYR A 92 -18.47 6.37 -6.13
N ALA A 93 -19.05 5.31 -6.70
CA ALA A 93 -18.33 4.07 -7.03
C ALA A 93 -17.02 4.30 -7.81
N HIS A 94 -17.04 5.20 -8.81
CA HIS A 94 -15.86 5.50 -9.61
C HIS A 94 -14.73 6.12 -8.77
N TRP A 95 -15.01 7.23 -8.09
CA TRP A 95 -14.02 7.99 -7.33
C TRP A 95 -13.54 7.23 -6.10
N SER A 96 -14.42 6.46 -5.48
CA SER A 96 -14.09 5.68 -4.29
C SER A 96 -13.00 4.67 -4.59
N ILE A 97 -13.07 3.96 -5.72
CA ILE A 97 -12.05 2.96 -6.10
C ILE A 97 -10.66 3.60 -6.15
N PHE A 98 -10.55 4.79 -6.74
CA PHE A 98 -9.30 5.54 -6.77
C PHE A 98 -8.86 5.98 -5.37
N ILE A 99 -9.73 6.68 -4.63
CA ILE A 99 -9.37 7.32 -3.36
C ILE A 99 -8.92 6.28 -2.31
N PHE A 100 -9.63 5.16 -2.18
CA PHE A 100 -9.31 4.13 -1.20
C PHE A 100 -8.00 3.38 -1.50
N GLN A 101 -7.47 3.45 -2.72
CA GLN A 101 -6.15 2.88 -3.03
C GLN A 101 -5.00 3.72 -2.46
N TYR A 102 -5.16 5.04 -2.34
CA TYR A 102 -4.12 5.93 -1.82
C TYR A 102 -4.20 6.17 -0.30
N LEU A 103 -5.29 5.74 0.34
CA LEU A 103 -5.46 5.80 1.78
C LEU A 103 -4.77 4.58 2.43
N TYR A 104 -3.67 4.84 3.11
CA TYR A 104 -2.86 3.82 3.78
C TYR A 104 -3.70 2.90 4.68
N GLY A 105 -3.51 1.58 4.57
CA GLY A 105 -4.20 0.54 5.34
C GLY A 105 -5.68 0.33 5.00
N THR A 106 -6.26 1.11 4.08
CA THR A 106 -7.68 0.96 3.72
C THR A 106 -7.90 0.10 2.47
N ARG A 107 -6.85 -0.19 1.70
CA ARG A 107 -6.96 -0.82 0.37
C ARG A 107 -7.61 -2.21 0.40
N ILE A 108 -7.23 -3.06 1.37
CA ILE A 108 -7.74 -4.43 1.49
C ILE A 108 -9.21 -4.37 1.91
N VAL A 109 -9.48 -3.57 2.94
CA VAL A 109 -10.83 -3.36 3.46
C VAL A 109 -11.75 -2.80 2.37
N ALA A 110 -11.29 -1.80 1.62
CA ALA A 110 -12.04 -1.21 0.52
C ALA A 110 -12.33 -2.24 -0.59
N ALA A 111 -11.35 -3.05 -0.99
CA ALA A 111 -11.56 -4.11 -1.98
C ALA A 111 -12.66 -5.11 -1.54
N ILE A 112 -12.65 -5.50 -0.26
CA ILE A 112 -13.70 -6.36 0.31
C ILE A 112 -15.05 -5.64 0.31
N LEU A 113 -15.09 -4.37 0.72
CA LEU A 113 -16.31 -3.56 0.74
C LEU A 113 -16.91 -3.38 -0.67
N PHE A 114 -16.09 -3.13 -1.68
CA PHE A 114 -16.52 -3.10 -3.08
C PHE A 114 -17.06 -4.45 -3.55
N GLY A 115 -16.49 -5.55 -3.06
CA GLY A 115 -17.01 -6.89 -3.32
C GLY A 115 -18.40 -7.12 -2.71
N CYS A 116 -18.70 -6.48 -1.57
CA CYS A 116 -20.01 -6.54 -0.93
C CYS A 116 -21.05 -5.59 -1.52
N SER A 117 -20.64 -4.61 -2.32
CA SER A 117 -21.55 -3.63 -2.90
C SER A 117 -22.16 -4.13 -4.22
N SER A 118 -23.06 -3.32 -4.77
CA SER A 118 -23.75 -3.62 -6.03
C SER A 118 -22.88 -3.43 -7.29
N ILE A 119 -21.61 -3.03 -7.15
CA ILE A 119 -20.73 -2.69 -8.26
C ILE A 119 -20.40 -3.92 -9.10
N GLU A 120 -20.76 -3.90 -10.38
CA GLU A 120 -20.44 -4.95 -11.34
C GLU A 120 -18.94 -5.27 -11.42
N PHE A 121 -18.61 -6.56 -11.56
CA PHE A 121 -17.23 -7.04 -11.62
C PHE A 121 -16.42 -6.37 -12.73
N TRP A 122 -16.95 -6.28 -13.95
CA TRP A 122 -16.24 -5.69 -15.09
C TRP A 122 -15.93 -4.21 -14.90
N ARG A 123 -16.85 -3.49 -14.25
CA ARG A 123 -16.66 -2.07 -13.93
C ARG A 123 -15.54 -1.90 -12.90
N PHE A 124 -15.53 -2.71 -11.84
CA PHE A 124 -14.44 -2.72 -10.87
C PHE A 124 -13.11 -3.10 -11.53
N PHE A 125 -13.10 -4.16 -12.34
CA PHE A 125 -11.93 -4.68 -13.04
C PHE A 125 -11.21 -3.61 -13.87
N LEU A 126 -11.93 -2.90 -14.74
CA LEU A 126 -11.34 -1.89 -15.63
C LEU A 126 -10.80 -0.68 -14.85
N LEU A 127 -11.56 -0.19 -13.87
CA LEU A 127 -11.13 0.94 -13.04
C LEU A 127 -9.91 0.56 -12.21
N GLN A 128 -9.87 -0.66 -11.70
CA GLN A 128 -8.78 -1.16 -10.87
C GLN A 128 -7.49 -1.36 -11.66
N ILE A 129 -7.56 -1.70 -12.96
CA ILE A 129 -6.37 -1.71 -13.84
C ILE A 129 -5.75 -0.32 -13.88
N VAL A 130 -6.55 0.69 -14.25
CA VAL A 130 -6.06 2.08 -14.38
C VAL A 130 -5.51 2.58 -13.05
N ASN A 131 -6.17 2.24 -11.94
CA ASN A 131 -5.75 2.63 -10.61
C ASN A 131 -4.44 1.95 -10.17
N CYS A 132 -4.28 0.65 -10.42
CA CYS A 132 -3.02 -0.04 -10.11
C CYS A 132 -1.85 0.46 -10.95
N ILE A 133 -2.08 0.79 -12.23
CA ILE A 133 -1.05 1.36 -13.09
C ILE A 133 -0.64 2.75 -12.59
N SER A 134 -1.62 3.64 -12.33
CA SER A 134 -1.31 4.99 -11.85
C SER A 134 -0.61 4.98 -10.49
N TRP A 135 -1.06 4.15 -9.56
CA TRP A 135 -0.38 3.91 -8.29
C TRP A 135 1.04 3.39 -8.49
N ALA A 136 1.24 2.43 -9.40
CA ALA A 136 2.56 1.86 -9.65
C ALA A 136 3.56 2.91 -10.13
N PHE A 137 3.14 3.80 -11.04
CA PHE A 137 3.99 4.91 -11.49
C PHE A 137 4.29 5.91 -10.37
N ILE A 138 3.31 6.26 -9.54
CA ILE A 138 3.50 7.21 -8.43
C ILE A 138 4.50 6.65 -7.41
N ILE A 139 4.29 5.42 -6.95
CA ILE A 139 5.17 4.80 -5.95
C ILE A 139 6.55 4.52 -6.54
N TYR A 140 6.63 4.11 -7.81
CA TYR A 140 7.92 3.96 -8.49
C TYR A 140 8.67 5.29 -8.57
N ALA A 141 8.00 6.38 -8.94
CA ALA A 141 8.64 7.70 -9.02
C ALA A 141 9.19 8.15 -7.66
N VAL A 142 8.42 7.93 -6.58
CA VAL A 142 8.86 8.21 -5.21
C VAL A 142 10.06 7.34 -4.83
N GLY A 143 9.97 6.02 -5.03
CA GLY A 143 11.07 5.10 -4.70
C GLY A 143 12.32 5.34 -5.53
N HIS A 144 12.16 5.71 -6.81
CA HIS A 144 13.27 6.07 -7.68
C HIS A 144 13.96 7.35 -7.20
N ALA A 145 13.19 8.39 -6.84
CA ALA A 145 13.75 9.62 -6.26
C ALA A 145 14.47 9.37 -4.93
N LEU A 146 13.95 8.47 -4.09
CA LEU A 146 14.62 8.05 -2.85
C LEU A 146 15.91 7.28 -3.13
N GLY A 147 15.92 6.43 -4.15
CA GLY A 147 17.12 5.70 -4.58
C GLY A 147 18.23 6.62 -5.09
N THR A 148 17.90 7.58 -5.96
CA THR A 148 18.87 8.57 -6.46
C THR A 148 19.38 9.47 -5.34
N ALA A 149 18.50 9.93 -4.44
CA ALA A 149 18.92 10.72 -3.27
C ALA A 149 19.82 9.92 -2.33
N GLY A 150 19.49 8.64 -2.07
CA GLY A 150 20.29 7.74 -1.26
C GLY A 150 21.68 7.51 -1.85
N MET A 151 21.78 7.31 -3.16
CA MET A 151 23.06 7.19 -3.87
C MET A 151 23.88 8.48 -3.78
N ALA A 152 23.27 9.65 -3.98
CA ALA A 152 23.97 10.93 -3.85
C ALA A 152 24.51 11.18 -2.42
N ILE A 153 23.75 10.77 -1.39
CA ILE A 153 24.21 10.82 0.00
C ILE A 153 25.37 9.85 0.23
N MET A 154 25.26 8.63 -0.30
CA MET A 154 26.29 7.60 -0.19
C MET A 154 27.60 8.06 -0.85
N ASP A 155 27.55 8.67 -2.02
CA ASP A 155 28.74 9.17 -2.72
C ASP A 155 29.42 10.32 -1.96
N ARG A 156 28.64 11.16 -1.27
CA ARG A 156 29.15 12.36 -0.58
C ARG A 156 29.60 12.11 0.85
N PHE A 157 28.92 11.23 1.57
CA PHE A 157 29.11 11.03 3.02
C PHE A 157 29.35 9.56 3.41
N GLY A 158 29.42 8.65 2.42
CA GLY A 158 29.59 7.22 2.65
C GLY A 158 28.40 6.59 3.37
N LEU A 159 28.60 5.35 3.84
CA LEU A 159 27.58 4.58 4.56
C LEU A 159 27.14 5.26 5.86
N VAL A 160 28.04 5.98 6.53
CA VAL A 160 27.73 6.69 7.78
C VAL A 160 26.68 7.78 7.53
N GLY A 161 26.81 8.56 6.46
CA GLY A 161 25.82 9.56 6.08
C GLY A 161 24.45 8.96 5.80
N LEU A 162 24.41 7.81 5.11
CA LEU A 162 23.16 7.11 4.82
C LEU A 162 22.47 6.64 6.11
N PHE A 163 23.20 5.99 7.03
CA PHE A 163 22.63 5.54 8.31
C PHE A 163 22.17 6.70 9.20
N VAL A 164 22.87 7.83 9.19
CA VAL A 164 22.46 9.04 9.92
C VAL A 164 21.14 9.60 9.37
N VAL A 165 21.00 9.70 8.04
CA VAL A 165 19.77 10.19 7.40
C VAL A 165 18.60 9.23 7.65
N LEU A 166 18.81 7.92 7.49
CA LEU A 166 17.78 6.91 7.79
C LEU A 166 17.39 6.92 9.27
N GLY A 167 18.37 7.03 10.17
CA GLY A 167 18.15 7.12 11.61
C GLY A 167 17.37 8.38 12.00
N ALA A 168 17.70 9.53 11.40
CA ALA A 168 16.98 10.78 11.61
C ALA A 168 15.54 10.71 11.08
N ALA A 169 15.32 10.11 9.90
CA ALA A 169 13.99 9.89 9.34
C ALA A 169 13.14 8.94 10.20
N ALA A 170 13.74 7.86 10.72
CA ALA A 170 13.06 6.95 11.64
C ALA A 170 12.70 7.63 12.97
N LEU A 171 13.62 8.43 13.54
CA LEU A 171 13.39 9.22 14.75
C LEU A 171 12.27 10.25 14.57
N THR A 172 12.26 10.99 13.46
CA THR A 172 11.19 11.97 13.19
C THR A 172 9.85 11.26 12.99
N ALA A 173 9.82 10.13 12.28
CA ALA A 173 8.61 9.33 12.14
C ALA A 173 8.10 8.80 13.50
N LEU A 174 8.98 8.32 14.37
CA LEU A 174 8.66 7.88 15.73
C LEU A 174 8.14 9.02 16.60
N VAL A 175 8.78 10.19 16.56
CA VAL A 175 8.35 11.38 17.31
C VAL A 175 7.00 11.88 16.81
N CYS A 176 6.79 11.91 15.49
CA CYS A 176 5.50 12.26 14.89
C CYS A 176 4.43 11.25 15.27
N TYR A 177 4.72 9.94 15.19
CA TYR A 177 3.81 8.88 15.60
C TYR A 177 3.46 8.98 17.09
N TRP A 178 4.45 9.24 17.95
CA TRP A 178 4.21 9.39 19.38
C TRP A 178 3.41 10.66 19.69
N ARG A 179 3.70 11.78 19.02
CA ARG A 179 2.93 13.03 19.21
C ARG A 179 1.50 12.97 18.67
N PHE A 180 1.28 12.39 17.49
CA PHE A 180 -0.05 12.28 16.89
C PHE A 180 -0.84 11.08 17.43
N GLY A 181 -0.19 9.93 17.63
CA GLY A 181 -0.79 8.72 18.16
C GLY A 181 -1.20 8.85 19.63
N HIS A 182 -0.38 9.47 20.48
CA HIS A 182 -0.71 9.66 21.89
C HIS A 182 -1.86 10.66 22.10
N HIS A 183 -2.03 11.65 21.23
CA HIS A 183 -3.11 12.64 21.35
C HIS A 183 -4.48 12.11 20.90
N HIS A 184 -4.54 11.17 19.95
CA HIS A 184 -5.79 10.68 19.38
C HIS A 184 -6.32 9.38 20.03
N PHE A 185 -5.46 8.53 20.60
CA PHE A 185 -5.87 7.20 21.11
C PHE A 185 -6.54 7.25 22.51
N MET A 186 -6.18 8.22 23.37
CA MET A 186 -6.69 8.27 24.74
C MET A 186 -8.06 8.94 24.92
N HIS A 187 -8.55 9.71 23.94
CA HIS A 187 -9.82 10.43 24.09
C HIS A 187 -11.08 9.62 23.76
N HIS A 188 -10.95 8.41 23.19
CA HIS A 188 -12.11 7.60 22.77
C HIS A 188 -12.42 6.38 23.67
N PHE A 189 -11.52 5.98 24.58
CA PHE A 189 -11.75 4.83 25.49
C PHE A 189 -12.05 5.23 26.95
N GLY A 190 -12.16 6.52 27.26
CA GLY A 190 -12.37 7.01 28.64
C GLY A 190 -13.79 7.44 29.01
N ARG A 191 -14.80 7.26 28.15
CA ARG A 191 -16.18 7.75 28.39
C ARG A 191 -17.26 6.69 28.50
N ASP A 192 -16.90 5.43 28.72
CA ASP A 192 -17.87 4.33 28.95
C ASP A 192 -17.72 3.66 30.32
N ASN A 193 -17.12 4.37 31.29
CA ASN A 193 -17.09 3.91 32.67
C ASN A 193 -17.13 5.07 33.68
N LYS A 194 -18.21 5.88 33.63
CA LYS A 194 -18.73 6.62 34.79
C LYS A 194 -20.24 6.76 34.64
N ASN A 195 -20.94 5.93 35.41
CA ASN A 195 -22.27 6.08 36.03
C ASN A 195 -23.19 7.18 35.48
#